data_AF-A0A959AXD2-F1
#
_entry.id   AF-A0A959AXD2-F1
#
_cell.length_a   1.000
_cell.length_b   1.000
_cell.length_c   1.000
_cell.angle_alpha   90.00
_cell.angle_beta   90.00
_cell.angle_gamma   90.00
#
_symmetry.space_group_name_H-M   'P 1'
#
loop_
_entity.id
_entity.type
_entity.pdbx_description
1 polymer ?
#
loop_
_entity_poly.entity_id
_entity_poly.type
_entity_poly.pdbx_seq_one_letter_code
_entity_poly.pdbx_strand_id
1 'polypeptide(L)'
;NSYDRFEAYRSVGDSYARHTQLLTRPCTPGQTGCYSWIWNTFPIGTDHDITEAARTFQRASGIAPHEFFKGETTVPYYAACAAGLKMAGYATSKTYHQKLWYLIDTYELWRLDLALLKGME
;
A
#
# COMPACT_ATOMS: atom_id res chain seq x y z
N ASN A 1 7.42 -14.13 -20.03
CA ASN A 1 6.64 -14.53 -18.84
C ASN A 1 5.95 -13.28 -18.31
N SER A 2 4.68 -13.04 -18.68
CA SER A 2 4.04 -11.71 -18.63
C SER A 2 3.06 -11.49 -17.47
N TYR A 3 3.08 -12.35 -16.45
CA TYR A 3 2.18 -12.26 -15.30
C TYR A 3 2.99 -12.20 -14.01
N ASP A 4 2.54 -11.35 -13.08
CA ASP A 4 3.04 -11.34 -11.70
C ASP A 4 2.97 -12.77 -11.15
N ARG A 5 4.11 -13.31 -10.71
CA ARG A 5 4.14 -14.62 -10.04
C ARG A 5 3.64 -14.42 -8.63
N PHE A 6 2.38 -14.75 -8.39
CA PHE A 6 1.86 -14.82 -7.03
C PHE A 6 2.64 -15.89 -6.26
N GLU A 7 3.08 -15.56 -5.04
CA GLU A 7 3.60 -16.55 -4.11
C GLU A 7 2.48 -17.58 -3.85
N ALA A 8 2.77 -18.87 -4.07
CA ALA A 8 1.84 -19.94 -3.74
C ALA A 8 2.09 -20.42 -2.32
N TYR A 9 1.04 -20.46 -1.50
CA TYR A 9 1.11 -20.87 -0.11
C TYR A 9 0.42 -22.22 0.09
N ARG A 10 0.92 -23.01 1.05
CA ARG A 10 0.32 -24.32 1.37
C ARG A 10 -0.99 -24.18 2.12
N SER A 11 -1.16 -23.10 2.88
CA SER A 11 -2.38 -22.81 3.63
C SER A 11 -2.65 -21.31 3.72
N VAL A 12 -3.88 -20.96 4.12
CA VAL A 12 -4.27 -19.58 4.45
C VAL A 12 -3.41 -19.03 5.60
N GLY A 13 -3.07 -19.87 6.58
CA GLY A 13 -2.21 -19.50 7.71
C GLY A 13 -0.80 -19.11 7.26
N ASP A 14 -0.21 -19.86 6.32
CA ASP A 14 1.11 -19.53 5.76
C ASP A 14 1.09 -18.20 5.00
N SER A 15 0.04 -17.99 4.21
CA SER A 15 -0.18 -16.72 3.50
C SER A 15 -0.29 -15.56 4.47
N TYR A 16 -1.10 -15.71 5.52
CA TYR A 16 -1.28 -14.69 6.55
C TYR A 16 0.03 -14.38 7.27
N ALA A 17 0.78 -15.40 7.70
CA ALA A 17 2.06 -15.23 8.38
C ALA A 17 3.08 -14.52 7.49
N ARG A 18 3.19 -14.91 6.22
CA ARG A 18 4.07 -14.26 5.25
C ARG A 18 3.72 -12.79 5.04
N HIS A 19 2.44 -12.48 4.81
CA HIS A 19 2.00 -11.10 4.60
C HIS A 19 2.17 -10.25 5.86
N THR A 20 1.89 -10.81 7.03
CA THR A 20 2.15 -10.13 8.31
C THR A 20 3.62 -9.75 8.45
N GLN A 21 4.56 -10.65 8.11
CA GLN A 21 5.99 -10.32 8.15
C GLN A 21 6.35 -9.21 7.16
N LEU A 22 5.84 -9.26 5.93
CA LEU A 22 6.11 -8.22 4.93
C LEU A 22 5.62 -6.83 5.37
N LEU A 23 4.50 -6.80 6.11
CA LEU A 23 3.82 -5.59 6.56
C LEU A 23 4.29 -5.09 7.93
N THR A 24 4.97 -5.90 8.75
CA THR A 24 5.34 -5.51 10.13
C THR A 24 6.83 -5.57 10.42
N ARG A 25 7.62 -6.34 9.65
CA ARG A 25 9.05 -6.48 9.93
C ARG A 25 9.79 -5.15 9.70
N PRO A 26 10.64 -4.70 10.64
CA PRO A 26 11.56 -3.59 10.39
C PRO A 26 12.52 -3.92 9.26
N CYS A 27 12.68 -3.01 8.31
CA CYS A 27 13.74 -3.06 7.30
C CYS A 27 13.86 -1.74 6.52
N THR A 28 14.82 -1.67 5.59
CA THR A 28 15.08 -0.50 4.78
C THR A 28 13.88 -0.16 3.88
N PRO A 29 13.30 1.05 4.01
CA PRO A 29 12.17 1.48 3.19
C PRO A 29 12.47 1.43 1.68
N GLY A 30 11.42 1.16 0.89
CA GLY A 30 11.50 1.14 -0.57
C GLY A 30 12.13 -0.09 -1.21
N GLN A 31 12.43 -1.13 -0.42
CA GLN A 31 12.89 -2.42 -0.92
C GLN A 31 11.72 -3.40 -1.07
N THR A 32 11.79 -4.29 -2.05
CA THR A 32 10.82 -5.38 -2.19
C THR A 32 10.82 -6.25 -0.93
N GLY A 33 9.64 -6.48 -0.37
CA GLY A 33 9.45 -7.19 0.89
C GLY A 33 9.60 -6.35 2.15
N CYS A 34 9.68 -5.02 2.00
CA CYS A 34 9.80 -4.06 3.10
C CYS A 34 8.68 -3.02 3.05
N TYR A 35 7.57 -3.32 3.70
CA TYR A 35 6.34 -2.52 3.60
C TYR A 35 5.88 -1.92 4.93
N SER A 36 6.55 -2.26 6.04
CA SER A 36 6.18 -1.77 7.39
C SER A 36 6.23 -0.25 7.53
N TRP A 37 7.11 0.42 6.79
CA TRP A 37 7.22 1.88 6.79
C TRP A 37 5.93 2.57 6.32
N ILE A 38 5.11 1.92 5.49
CA ILE A 38 3.90 2.49 4.91
C ILE A 38 2.92 2.89 6.00
N TRP A 39 2.69 2.01 6.98
CA TRP A 39 1.73 2.25 8.06
C TRP A 39 2.20 3.30 9.07
N ASN A 40 3.51 3.50 9.20
CA ASN A 40 4.07 4.58 10.01
C ASN A 40 3.98 5.93 9.28
N THR A 41 4.06 5.92 7.95
CA THR A 41 4.04 7.14 7.13
C THR A 41 2.62 7.62 6.87
N PHE A 42 1.68 6.67 6.69
CA PHE A 42 0.29 6.93 6.37
C PHE A 42 -0.60 6.27 7.43
N PRO A 43 -0.63 6.80 8.67
CA PRO A 43 -1.49 6.27 9.72
C PRO A 43 -2.97 6.33 9.34
N ILE A 44 -3.73 5.38 9.90
CA ILE A 44 -5.16 5.20 9.66
C ILE A 44 -5.94 6.46 10.08
N GLY A 45 -6.96 6.82 9.30
CA GLY A 45 -8.00 7.76 9.71
C GLY A 45 -7.83 9.21 9.24
N THR A 46 -6.75 9.54 8.53
CA THR A 46 -6.55 10.89 7.95
C THR A 46 -6.15 10.84 6.48
N ASP A 47 -6.29 11.96 5.80
CA ASP A 47 -5.73 12.16 4.46
C ASP A 47 -4.23 12.46 4.55
N HIS A 48 -3.49 12.08 3.52
CA HIS A 48 -2.04 12.23 3.45
C HIS A 48 -1.60 12.76 2.08
N ASP A 49 -0.65 13.69 2.08
CA ASP A 49 0.06 14.09 0.87
C ASP A 49 1.15 13.07 0.53
N ILE A 50 1.02 12.41 -0.61
CA ILE A 50 1.98 11.39 -1.07
C ILE A 50 3.17 11.98 -1.85
N THR A 51 3.24 13.30 -2.05
CA THR A 51 4.19 13.94 -2.97
C THR A 51 5.65 13.61 -2.66
N GLU A 52 6.06 13.76 -1.41
CA GLU A 52 7.46 13.53 -1.00
C GLU A 52 7.85 12.06 -1.11
N ALA A 53 6.99 11.16 -0.61
CA ALA A 53 7.21 9.72 -0.70
C ALA A 53 7.27 9.26 -2.16
N ALA A 54 6.34 9.74 -3.00
CA ALA A 54 6.31 9.43 -4.42
C ALA A 54 7.58 9.90 -5.15
N ARG A 55 8.09 11.10 -4.83
CA ARG A 55 9.38 11.59 -5.38
C ARG A 55 10.54 10.70 -4.96
N THR A 56 10.59 10.33 -3.69
CA THR A 56 11.65 9.48 -3.12
C THR A 56 11.72 8.13 -3.83
N PHE A 57 10.56 7.53 -4.12
CA PHE A 57 10.47 6.20 -4.74
C PHE A 57 10.20 6.23 -6.26
N GLN A 58 10.21 7.39 -6.91
CA GLN A 58 9.87 7.52 -8.34
C GLN A 58 10.73 6.62 -9.24
N ARG A 59 12.03 6.47 -8.91
CA ARG A 59 12.94 5.60 -9.66
C ARG A 59 12.54 4.13 -9.58
N ALA A 60 11.99 3.69 -8.44
CA ALA A 60 11.54 2.32 -8.23
C ALA A 60 10.14 2.08 -8.77
N SER A 61 9.21 3.01 -8.53
CA SER A 61 7.81 2.90 -8.94
C SER A 61 7.61 3.12 -10.45
N GLY A 62 8.44 3.97 -11.06
CA GLY A 62 8.30 4.44 -12.44
C GLY A 62 7.11 5.38 -12.63
N ILE A 63 6.57 5.99 -11.55
CA ILE A 63 5.36 6.81 -11.56
C ILE A 63 5.68 8.15 -10.86
N ALA A 64 5.43 9.28 -11.52
CA ALA A 64 5.57 10.60 -10.91
C ALA A 64 4.43 10.86 -9.90
N PRO A 65 4.61 11.77 -8.92
CA PRO A 65 3.61 12.00 -7.87
C PRO A 65 2.18 12.22 -8.38
N HIS A 66 2.01 13.09 -9.38
CA HIS A 66 0.70 13.44 -9.95
C HIS A 66 0.08 12.29 -10.77
N GLU A 67 0.84 11.26 -11.15
CA GLU A 67 0.34 10.15 -11.95
C GLU A 67 -0.30 9.05 -11.10
N PHE A 68 -0.07 9.03 -9.79
CA PHE A 68 -0.66 8.01 -8.91
C PHE A 68 -2.19 8.07 -8.94
N PHE A 69 -2.78 9.24 -8.71
CA PHE A 69 -4.24 9.43 -8.66
C PHE A 69 -4.73 10.58 -9.55
N LYS A 70 -4.25 10.63 -10.80
CA LYS A 70 -4.72 11.57 -11.85
C LYS A 70 -4.69 13.05 -11.45
N GLY A 71 -3.61 13.47 -10.81
CA GLY A 71 -3.38 14.85 -10.37
C GLY A 71 -3.62 15.07 -8.88
N GLU A 72 -4.39 14.20 -8.23
CA GLU A 72 -4.59 14.27 -6.78
C GLU A 72 -3.37 13.70 -6.04
N THR A 73 -2.87 14.46 -5.07
CA THR A 73 -1.73 14.06 -4.24
C THR A 73 -2.09 13.98 -2.77
N THR A 74 -3.18 14.62 -2.33
CA THR A 74 -3.73 14.46 -0.99
C THR A 74 -4.87 13.45 -1.05
N VAL A 75 -4.64 12.28 -0.48
CA VAL A 75 -5.55 11.14 -0.61
C VAL A 75 -5.80 10.48 0.74
N PRO A 76 -6.93 9.79 0.94
CA PRO A 76 -7.20 9.10 2.21
C PRO A 76 -6.14 8.03 2.50
N TYR A 77 -5.91 7.72 3.78
CA TYR A 77 -4.82 6.83 4.21
C TYR A 77 -4.76 5.50 3.43
N TYR A 78 -5.89 4.87 3.12
CA TYR A 78 -5.89 3.60 2.39
C TYR A 78 -5.43 3.75 0.93
N ALA A 79 -5.73 4.88 0.29
CA ALA A 79 -5.19 5.22 -1.03
C ALA A 79 -3.69 5.55 -0.95
N ALA A 80 -3.26 6.28 0.08
CA ALA A 80 -1.85 6.55 0.35
C ALA A 80 -1.05 5.26 0.57
N CYS A 81 -1.61 4.31 1.32
CA CYS A 81 -1.00 3.01 1.57
C CYS A 81 -0.95 2.14 0.30
N ALA A 82 -2.01 2.15 -0.51
CA ALA A 82 -2.00 1.49 -1.82
C ALA A 82 -0.91 2.06 -2.74
N ALA A 83 -0.71 3.37 -2.74
CA ALA A 83 0.39 4.03 -3.44
C ALA A 83 1.75 3.62 -2.86
N GLY A 84 1.89 3.57 -1.53
CA GLY A 84 3.08 3.09 -0.83
C GLY A 84 3.49 1.67 -1.22
N LEU A 85 2.52 0.75 -1.38
CA LEU A 85 2.80 -0.60 -1.86
C LEU A 85 3.36 -0.58 -3.29
N LYS A 86 2.82 0.26 -4.17
CA LYS A 86 3.35 0.42 -5.52
C LYS A 86 4.75 1.05 -5.51
N MET A 87 4.98 2.04 -4.65
CA MET A 87 6.29 2.68 -4.45
C MET A 87 7.36 1.69 -4.00
N ALA A 88 7.00 0.76 -3.09
CA ALA A 88 7.90 -0.25 -2.57
C ALA A 88 8.08 -1.47 -3.51
N GLY A 89 7.46 -1.45 -4.70
CA GLY A 89 7.60 -2.53 -5.68
C GLY A 89 6.83 -3.81 -5.32
N TYR A 90 5.72 -3.71 -4.58
CA TYR A 90 4.88 -4.87 -4.23
C TYR A 90 4.33 -5.58 -5.47
N ALA A 91 4.00 -4.84 -6.52
CA ALA A 91 3.43 -5.36 -7.76
C ALA A 91 3.99 -4.67 -9.01
N THR A 92 4.14 -5.42 -10.10
CA THR A 92 4.66 -4.85 -11.36
C THR A 92 3.59 -4.08 -12.12
N SER A 93 2.30 -4.43 -11.97
CA SER A 93 1.19 -3.74 -12.64
C SER A 93 1.24 -2.23 -12.42
N LYS A 94 1.19 -1.44 -13.50
CA LYS A 94 1.26 0.03 -13.47
C LYS A 94 0.08 0.68 -12.74
N THR A 95 -1.06 0.01 -12.71
CA THR A 95 -2.31 0.50 -12.10
C THR A 95 -2.69 -0.28 -10.84
N TYR A 96 -1.73 -0.97 -10.21
CA TYR A 96 -1.97 -1.79 -9.01
C TYR A 96 -2.63 -0.98 -7.89
N HIS A 97 -2.06 0.17 -7.55
CA HIS A 97 -2.55 1.05 -6.49
C HIS A 97 -3.96 1.57 -6.78
N GLN A 98 -4.26 1.91 -8.03
CA GLN A 98 -5.60 2.35 -8.45
C GLN A 98 -6.64 1.23 -8.32
N LYS A 99 -6.28 0.00 -8.67
CA LYS A 99 -7.17 -1.16 -8.52
C LYS A 99 -7.42 -1.48 -7.04
N LEU A 100 -6.37 -1.43 -6.22
CA LEU A 100 -6.49 -1.68 -4.78
C LEU A 100 -7.34 -0.59 -4.11
N TRP A 101 -7.07 0.68 -4.42
CA TRP A 101 -7.90 1.80 -3.98
C TRP A 101 -9.36 1.61 -4.39
N TYR A 102 -9.63 1.34 -5.68
CA TYR A 102 -10.99 1.11 -6.18
C TYR A 102 -11.72 0.02 -5.39
N LEU A 103 -11.07 -1.10 -5.07
CA LEU A 103 -11.68 -2.18 -4.29
C LEU A 103 -11.98 -1.75 -2.85
N ILE A 104 -11.00 -1.13 -2.17
CA ILE A 104 -11.18 -0.68 -0.78
C ILE A 104 -12.29 0.37 -0.69
N ASP A 105 -12.31 1.31 -1.64
CA ASP A 105 -13.28 2.40 -1.68
C ASP A 105 -14.69 1.89 -2.02
N THR A 106 -14.83 1.07 -3.07
CA THR A 106 -16.12 0.54 -3.53
C THR A 106 -16.82 -0.30 -2.48
N TYR A 107 -16.08 -1.11 -1.74
CA TYR A 107 -16.63 -1.98 -0.69
C TYR A 107 -16.55 -1.35 0.70
N GLU A 108 -16.10 -0.10 0.79
CA GLU A 108 -15.94 0.65 2.04
C GLU A 108 -15.17 -0.11 3.12
N LEU A 109 -14.16 -0.90 2.71
CA LEU A 109 -13.42 -1.78 3.61
C LEU A 109 -12.64 -0.99 4.69
N TRP A 110 -12.31 0.26 4.39
CA TRP A 110 -11.70 1.21 5.32
C TRP A 110 -12.54 1.44 6.59
N ARG A 111 -13.86 1.19 6.54
CA ARG A 111 -14.73 1.29 7.73
C ARG A 111 -14.37 0.27 8.80
N LEU A 112 -13.80 -0.88 8.42
CA LEU A 112 -13.35 -1.89 9.38
C LEU A 112 -12.20 -1.36 10.23
N ASP A 113 -11.26 -0.63 9.62
CA ASP A 113 -10.14 -0.02 10.33
C ASP A 113 -10.62 1.05 11.31
N LEU A 114 -11.55 1.92 10.88
CA LEU A 114 -12.10 2.95 11.76
C LEU A 114 -12.94 2.36 12.91
N ALA A 115 -13.70 1.31 12.64
CA ALA A 115 -14.46 0.61 13.67
C ALA A 115 -13.53 -0.03 14.70
N LEU A 116 -12.41 -0.61 14.25
CA LEU A 116 -11.39 -1.17 15.14
C LEU A 116 -10.74 -0.08 16.00
N LEU A 117 -10.32 1.05 15.40
CA LEU A 117 -9.74 2.17 16.14
C LEU A 117 -10.68 2.66 17.25
N LYS A 118 -11.95 2.89 16.91
CA LYS A 118 -12.96 3.32 17.88
C LYS A 118 -13.20 2.29 19.00
N GLY A 119 -13.03 1.00 18.72
CA GLY A 119 -13.17 -0.06 19.72
C GLY A 119 -11.95 -0.21 20.63
N MET A 120 -10.82 0.43 20.29
CA MET A 120 -9.59 0.45 21.08
C MET A 120 -9.44 1.71 21.95
N GLU A 121 -10.28 2.73 21.72
CA GLU A 121 -10.46 3.92 22.57
C GLU A 121 -11.33 3.61 23.80
#